data_AF-A0A1I3HQL9-F1
#
_entry.id   AF-A0A1I3HQL9-F1
#
_cell.length_a   1.000
_cell.length_b   1.000
_cell.length_c   1.000
_cell.angle_alpha   90.00
_cell.angle_beta   90.00
_cell.angle_gamma   90.00
#
_symmetry.space_group_name_H-M   'P 1'
#
loop_
_entity.id
_entity.type
_entity.pdbx_description
1 polymer ?
#
loop_
_entity_poly.entity_id
_entity_poly.type
_entity_poly.pdbx_seq_one_letter_code
_entity_poly.pdbx_strand_id
1 'polypeptide(L)'
;MYEFSDFKKIDMHSHIGTWGNPFNFCGDINLVIDLMDKFNIEKTVLCPSDSSKNADILEAYEKAKDKIIPVPWVDCTKEQAAYDELEYLIRDKGCKGAKIQSLFDGYAADSPIVDPVAEICESYNVPFFVHSGHEPFSLPWQIGLLAERHPKCKFVMLHMGHGHGIYVEAAQTIAKRYKNIWLETSGTSMTAQIFNAYKNVGNDRVMFGLDTPFHAPEVEIQKILSCPLKEKDYENIFYNNAKNFLGSLLD
;
A
#
# COMPACT_ATOMS: atom_id res chain seq x y z
N MET A 1 -11.80 22.44 13.99
CA MET A 1 -11.55 21.52 12.87
C MET A 1 -10.11 21.08 13.03
N TYR A 2 -9.78 19.82 12.82
CA TYR A 2 -8.39 19.37 12.95
C TYR A 2 -7.54 19.96 11.83
N GLU A 3 -6.31 20.33 12.15
CA GLU A 3 -5.28 20.66 11.17
C GLU A 3 -4.72 19.36 10.56
N PHE A 4 -4.18 19.43 9.34
CA PHE A 4 -3.68 18.24 8.64
C PHE A 4 -2.48 17.58 9.33
N SER A 5 -1.81 18.26 10.27
CA SER A 5 -0.67 17.75 11.04
C SER A 5 -1.02 17.27 12.46
N ASP A 6 -2.28 17.41 12.91
CA ASP A 6 -2.69 17.13 14.30
C ASP A 6 -2.42 15.68 14.72
N PHE A 7 -2.58 14.73 13.80
CA PHE A 7 -2.30 13.32 14.02
C PHE A 7 -0.96 12.93 13.41
N LYS A 8 -0.14 12.23 14.19
CA LYS A 8 1.02 11.50 13.66
C LYS A 8 0.56 10.41 12.69
N LYS A 9 1.31 10.16 11.63
CA LYS A 9 0.92 9.20 10.57
C LYS A 9 2.04 8.24 10.18
N ILE A 10 1.66 7.07 9.68
CA ILE A 10 2.50 6.24 8.81
C ILE A 10 1.78 6.18 7.47
N ASP A 11 2.45 6.62 6.42
CA ASP A 11 1.94 6.53 5.06
C ASP A 11 2.24 5.14 4.50
N MET A 12 1.20 4.32 4.33
CA MET A 12 1.36 2.93 3.88
C MET A 12 1.53 2.79 2.36
N HIS A 13 1.50 3.87 1.60
CA HIS A 13 1.66 3.78 0.15
C HIS A 13 2.05 5.13 -0.46
N SER A 14 3.25 5.22 -1.02
CA SER A 14 3.68 6.31 -1.89
C SER A 14 4.73 5.81 -2.88
N HIS A 15 5.04 6.65 -3.86
CA HIS A 15 5.97 6.34 -4.93
C HIS A 15 7.09 7.37 -5.09
N ILE A 16 8.20 6.90 -5.66
CA ILE A 16 9.28 7.73 -6.20
C ILE A 16 9.52 7.38 -7.67
N GLY A 17 9.89 8.37 -8.48
CA GLY A 17 10.25 8.20 -9.89
C GLY A 17 9.57 9.20 -10.80
N THR A 18 9.49 8.86 -12.09
CA THR A 18 8.90 9.72 -13.12
C THR A 18 7.93 8.91 -13.96
N TRP A 19 6.74 9.46 -14.20
CA TRP A 19 5.69 8.85 -14.98
C TRP A 19 5.44 9.66 -16.24
N GLY A 20 5.47 8.99 -17.39
CA GLY A 20 5.11 9.56 -18.68
C GLY A 20 3.60 9.71 -18.84
N ASN A 21 3.14 9.78 -20.09
CA ASN A 21 1.72 9.79 -20.43
C ASN A 21 1.02 8.55 -19.84
N PRO A 22 -0.20 8.68 -19.26
CA PRO A 22 -1.04 9.88 -19.21
C PRO A 22 -0.79 10.81 -18.01
N PHE A 23 0.11 10.44 -17.10
CA PHE A 23 0.29 11.09 -15.80
C PHE A 23 1.15 12.35 -15.87
N ASN A 24 2.28 12.29 -16.59
CA ASN A 24 3.19 13.41 -16.85
C ASN A 24 3.65 14.17 -15.59
N PHE A 25 4.08 13.45 -14.55
CA PHE A 25 4.63 14.04 -13.34
C PHE A 25 5.80 13.21 -12.79
N CYS A 26 6.50 13.75 -11.78
CA CYS A 26 7.54 13.05 -11.04
C CYS A 26 7.43 13.31 -9.53
N GLY A 27 8.05 12.44 -8.75
CA GLY A 27 8.27 12.62 -7.32
C GLY A 27 9.65 12.09 -6.96
N ASP A 28 10.41 12.88 -6.21
CA ASP A 28 11.70 12.49 -5.69
C ASP A 28 11.65 12.31 -4.16
N ILE A 29 12.76 11.89 -3.57
CA ILE A 29 12.84 11.69 -2.12
C ILE A 29 12.69 13.00 -1.34
N ASN A 30 13.06 14.15 -1.92
CA ASN A 30 12.93 15.43 -1.25
C ASN A 30 11.45 15.81 -1.11
N LEU A 31 10.67 15.63 -2.18
CA LEU A 31 9.21 15.79 -2.13
C LEU A 31 8.62 14.91 -1.03
N VAL A 32 8.99 13.62 -0.97
CA VAL A 32 8.47 12.72 0.06
C VAL A 32 8.81 13.24 1.46
N ILE A 33 10.06 13.61 1.73
CA ILE A 33 10.49 14.13 3.04
C ILE A 33 9.77 15.45 3.39
N ASP A 34 9.63 16.36 2.45
CA ASP A 34 8.93 17.64 2.65
C ASP A 34 7.46 17.41 3.04
N LEU A 35 6.79 16.47 2.38
CA LEU A 35 5.42 16.09 2.73
C LEU A 35 5.37 15.39 4.10
N MET A 36 6.35 14.56 4.42
CA MET A 36 6.42 13.92 5.73
C MET A 36 6.51 14.94 6.87
N ASP A 37 7.41 15.92 6.71
CA ASP A 37 7.61 16.98 7.71
C ASP A 37 6.38 17.91 7.79
N LYS A 38 5.78 18.26 6.65
CA LYS A 38 4.58 19.11 6.58
C LYS A 38 3.34 18.46 7.22
N PHE A 39 3.16 17.15 7.05
CA PHE A 39 1.94 16.43 7.45
C PHE A 39 2.10 15.50 8.64
N ASN A 40 3.22 15.60 9.38
CA ASN A 40 3.49 14.79 10.56
C ASN A 40 3.47 13.28 10.26
N ILE A 41 4.13 12.88 9.18
CA ILE A 41 4.28 11.48 8.77
C ILE A 41 5.64 11.00 9.27
N GLU A 42 5.65 9.98 10.13
CA GLU A 42 6.88 9.44 10.71
C GLU A 42 7.63 8.55 9.73
N LYS A 43 6.89 7.67 9.04
CA LYS A 43 7.44 6.73 8.07
C LYS A 43 6.55 6.60 6.85
N THR A 44 7.17 6.33 5.71
CA THR A 44 6.49 6.11 4.43
C THR A 44 6.92 4.79 3.81
N VAL A 45 5.95 3.96 3.43
CA VAL A 45 6.14 2.82 2.54
C VAL A 45 6.32 3.35 1.13
N LEU A 46 7.53 3.17 0.59
CA LEU A 46 7.94 3.78 -0.67
C LEU A 46 8.15 2.71 -1.74
N CYS A 47 7.45 2.88 -2.86
CA CYS A 47 7.51 2.03 -4.04
C CYS A 47 8.20 2.75 -5.21
N PRO A 48 8.82 2.03 -6.16
CA PRO A 48 9.37 2.63 -7.37
C PRO A 48 8.26 3.01 -8.34
N SER A 49 8.60 3.70 -9.44
CA SER A 49 7.65 4.01 -10.51
C SER A 49 7.22 2.78 -11.31
N ASP A 50 8.08 1.76 -11.40
CA ASP A 50 7.85 0.47 -12.06
C ASP A 50 8.92 -0.57 -11.64
N SER A 51 8.78 -1.82 -12.10
CA SER A 51 9.68 -2.94 -11.76
C SER A 51 11.14 -2.76 -12.19
N SER A 52 11.43 -1.92 -13.18
CA SER A 52 12.80 -1.62 -13.63
C SER A 52 13.51 -0.58 -12.76
N LYS A 53 12.78 0.03 -11.81
CA LYS A 53 13.23 1.16 -10.98
C LYS A 53 13.40 0.81 -9.51
N ASN A 54 13.53 -0.47 -9.17
CA ASN A 54 13.83 -0.91 -7.81
C ASN A 54 15.14 -0.32 -7.25
N ALA A 55 16.10 0.10 -8.09
CA ALA A 55 17.30 0.79 -7.63
C ALA A 55 16.99 2.16 -7.00
N ASP A 56 16.01 2.90 -7.54
CA ASP A 56 15.66 4.26 -7.10
C ASP A 56 15.13 4.25 -5.65
N ILE A 57 14.39 3.22 -5.25
CA ILE A 57 13.92 3.07 -3.86
C ILE A 57 15.05 2.73 -2.89
N LEU A 58 16.09 2.01 -3.34
CA LEU A 58 17.24 1.71 -2.49
C LEU A 58 18.07 2.96 -2.24
N GLU A 59 18.27 3.80 -3.27
CA GLU A 59 18.92 5.09 -3.11
C GLU A 59 18.14 6.02 -2.18
N ALA A 60 16.80 6.03 -2.29
CA ALA A 60 15.94 6.78 -1.38
C ALA A 60 16.01 6.26 0.06
N TYR A 61 16.02 4.94 0.24
CA TYR A 61 16.13 4.31 1.55
C TYR A 61 17.46 4.62 2.23
N GLU A 62 18.59 4.57 1.52
CA GLU A 62 19.90 4.91 2.08
C GLU A 62 19.99 6.38 2.51
N LYS A 63 19.28 7.29 1.84
CA LYS A 63 19.22 8.72 2.22
C LYS A 63 18.39 9.00 3.47
N ALA A 64 17.40 8.16 3.77
CA ALA A 64 16.39 8.42 4.80
C ALA A 64 15.94 7.12 5.49
N LYS A 65 16.91 6.34 5.99
CA LYS A 65 16.73 4.97 6.48
C LYS A 65 15.76 4.84 7.65
N ASP A 66 15.66 5.87 8.47
CA ASP A 66 14.75 5.97 9.62
C ASP A 66 13.32 6.37 9.20
N LYS A 67 13.15 6.96 8.03
CA LYS A 67 11.87 7.47 7.50
C LYS A 67 11.25 6.56 6.43
N ILE A 68 12.04 5.81 5.68
CA ILE A 68 11.56 5.04 4.51
C ILE A 68 11.48 3.55 4.78
N ILE A 69 10.39 2.94 4.32
CA ILE A 69 10.17 1.49 4.29
C ILE A 69 10.17 1.07 2.80
N PRO A 70 11.27 0.52 2.27
CA PRO A 70 11.40 0.22 0.85
C PRO A 70 10.59 -1.03 0.49
N VAL A 71 9.71 -0.90 -0.51
CA VAL A 71 8.89 -1.99 -1.05
C VAL A 71 9.10 -2.06 -2.56
N PRO A 72 9.83 -3.07 -3.07
CA PRO A 72 10.09 -3.22 -4.49
C PRO A 72 8.84 -3.63 -5.26
N TRP A 73 8.81 -3.23 -6.53
CA TRP A 73 7.80 -3.66 -7.49
C TRP A 73 8.27 -4.92 -8.21
N VAL A 74 7.39 -5.90 -8.29
CA VAL A 74 7.63 -7.20 -8.93
C VAL A 74 6.78 -7.32 -10.20
N ASP A 75 7.44 -7.42 -11.35
CA ASP A 75 6.77 -7.78 -12.61
C ASP A 75 6.79 -9.31 -12.76
N CYS A 76 5.66 -9.94 -12.43
CA CYS A 76 5.52 -11.39 -12.41
C CYS A 76 5.60 -12.02 -13.81
N THR A 77 5.53 -11.25 -14.89
CA THR A 77 5.70 -11.78 -16.26
C THR A 77 7.15 -12.17 -16.58
N LYS A 78 8.10 -11.70 -15.75
CA LYS A 78 9.51 -12.08 -15.81
C LYS A 78 9.82 -13.36 -15.02
N GLU A 79 8.81 -13.96 -14.39
CA GLU A 79 8.88 -15.24 -13.69
C GLU A 79 10.08 -15.32 -12.72
N GLN A 80 10.90 -16.38 -12.81
CA GLN A 80 11.97 -16.68 -11.86
C GLN A 80 12.95 -15.51 -11.65
N ALA A 81 13.26 -14.73 -12.69
CA ALA A 81 14.18 -13.61 -12.56
C ALA A 81 13.63 -12.52 -11.62
N ALA A 82 12.32 -12.26 -11.64
CA ALA A 82 11.69 -11.30 -10.74
C ALA A 82 11.58 -11.84 -9.31
N TYR A 83 11.37 -13.14 -9.14
CA TYR A 83 11.32 -13.78 -7.83
C TYR A 83 12.69 -13.79 -7.15
N ASP A 84 13.74 -14.12 -7.89
CA ASP A 84 15.13 -14.10 -7.40
C ASP A 84 15.54 -12.67 -7.02
N GLU A 85 15.16 -11.67 -7.82
CA GLU A 85 15.39 -10.26 -7.50
C GLU A 85 14.65 -9.86 -6.22
N LEU A 86 13.37 -10.18 -6.11
CA LEU A 86 12.58 -9.87 -4.92
C LEU A 86 13.22 -10.47 -3.66
N GLU A 87 13.56 -11.75 -3.69
CA GLU A 87 14.17 -12.44 -2.55
C GLU A 87 15.51 -11.82 -2.17
N TYR A 88 16.35 -11.49 -3.16
CA TYR A 88 17.60 -10.75 -2.96
C TYR A 88 17.36 -9.38 -2.29
N LEU A 89 16.38 -8.62 -2.75
CA LEU A 89 16.07 -7.30 -2.20
C LEU A 89 15.60 -7.38 -0.75
N ILE A 90 14.76 -8.37 -0.41
CA ILE A 90 14.30 -8.58 0.97
C ILE A 90 15.46 -9.06 1.86
N ARG A 91 16.16 -10.12 1.43
CA ARG A 91 17.21 -10.77 2.24
C ARG A 91 18.43 -9.88 2.44
N ASP A 92 18.89 -9.20 1.39
CA ASP A 92 20.21 -8.57 1.35
C ASP A 92 20.18 -7.03 1.29
N LYS A 93 19.05 -6.41 0.89
CA LYS A 93 18.93 -4.95 0.76
C LYS A 93 18.02 -4.28 1.80
N GLY A 94 17.40 -5.07 2.67
CA GLY A 94 16.53 -4.54 3.72
C GLY A 94 15.17 -4.08 3.21
N CYS A 95 14.73 -4.55 2.04
CA CYS A 95 13.35 -4.36 1.59
C CYS A 95 12.37 -5.07 2.53
N LYS A 96 11.25 -4.40 2.84
CA LYS A 96 10.32 -4.80 3.90
C LYS A 96 8.93 -5.16 3.35
N GLY A 97 8.87 -5.65 2.11
CA GLY A 97 7.63 -6.07 1.46
C GLY A 97 7.83 -6.40 -0.02
N ALA A 98 6.72 -6.62 -0.70
CA ALA A 98 6.64 -6.69 -2.16
C ALA A 98 5.42 -5.91 -2.65
N LYS A 99 5.49 -5.32 -3.84
CA LYS A 99 4.36 -4.70 -4.52
C LYS A 99 4.15 -5.32 -5.89
N ILE A 100 2.89 -5.55 -6.26
CA ILE A 100 2.50 -5.79 -7.66
C ILE A 100 1.51 -4.73 -8.14
N GLN A 101 1.55 -4.46 -9.44
CA GLN A 101 0.62 -3.57 -10.15
C GLN A 101 0.19 -4.27 -11.43
N SER A 102 -0.73 -5.22 -11.24
CA SER A 102 -1.17 -6.15 -12.27
C SER A 102 -1.83 -5.46 -13.47
N LEU A 103 -2.37 -4.24 -13.29
CA LEU A 103 -2.88 -3.41 -14.38
C LEU A 103 -1.79 -3.01 -15.38
N PHE A 104 -0.63 -2.58 -14.90
CA PHE A 104 0.45 -2.09 -15.77
C PHE A 104 1.31 -3.23 -16.32
N ASP A 105 1.49 -4.29 -15.54
CA ASP A 105 2.28 -5.45 -15.96
C ASP A 105 1.44 -6.45 -16.81
N GLY A 106 0.11 -6.31 -16.83
CA GLY A 106 -0.76 -7.00 -17.79
C GLY A 106 -1.15 -8.43 -17.43
N TYR A 107 -1.46 -8.71 -16.17
CA TYR A 107 -1.94 -10.02 -15.71
C TYR A 107 -3.04 -9.90 -14.64
N ALA A 108 -3.82 -10.95 -14.40
CA ALA A 108 -4.80 -10.94 -13.32
C ALA A 108 -4.12 -11.09 -11.95
N ALA A 109 -4.58 -10.36 -10.94
CA ALA A 109 -3.99 -10.37 -9.60
C ALA A 109 -4.03 -11.76 -8.91
N ASP A 110 -4.91 -12.66 -9.35
CA ASP A 110 -5.01 -14.05 -8.88
C ASP A 110 -4.32 -15.07 -9.78
N SER A 111 -3.63 -14.63 -10.84
CA SER A 111 -2.89 -15.52 -11.74
C SER A 111 -1.86 -16.35 -10.97
N PRO A 112 -1.66 -17.64 -11.29
CA PRO A 112 -0.67 -18.47 -10.60
C PRO A 112 0.76 -17.94 -10.64
N ILE A 113 1.10 -17.08 -11.61
CA ILE A 113 2.42 -16.42 -11.67
C ILE A 113 2.68 -15.46 -10.49
N VAL A 114 1.64 -15.12 -9.71
CA VAL A 114 1.73 -14.27 -8.53
C VAL A 114 2.00 -15.10 -7.25
N ASP A 115 1.70 -16.40 -7.26
CA ASP A 115 1.85 -17.27 -6.08
C ASP A 115 3.29 -17.25 -5.50
N PRO A 116 4.37 -17.27 -6.29
CA PRO A 116 5.74 -17.21 -5.76
C PRO A 116 6.03 -15.92 -4.98
N VAL A 117 5.42 -14.80 -5.34
CA VAL A 117 5.59 -13.53 -4.60
C VAL A 117 4.97 -13.64 -3.21
N ALA A 118 3.78 -14.24 -3.12
CA ALA A 118 3.14 -14.48 -1.83
C ALA A 118 3.97 -15.45 -0.98
N GLU A 119 4.48 -16.55 -1.56
CA GLU A 119 5.33 -17.52 -0.87
C GLU A 119 6.62 -16.91 -0.31
N ILE A 120 7.27 -16.01 -1.06
CA ILE A 120 8.43 -15.24 -0.59
C ILE A 120 8.01 -14.32 0.56
N CYS A 121 6.93 -13.57 0.42
CA CYS A 121 6.41 -12.71 1.48
C CYS A 121 6.08 -13.49 2.77
N GLU A 122 5.49 -14.68 2.66
CA GLU A 122 5.26 -15.58 3.80
C GLU A 122 6.56 -16.01 4.47
N SER A 123 7.53 -16.46 3.67
CA SER A 123 8.80 -17.00 4.17
C SER A 123 9.63 -15.96 4.94
N TYR A 124 9.59 -14.71 4.50
CA TYR A 124 10.29 -13.60 5.14
C TYR A 124 9.41 -12.80 6.13
N ASN A 125 8.13 -13.18 6.29
CA ASN A 125 7.15 -12.49 7.14
C ASN A 125 7.00 -10.99 6.81
N VAL A 126 7.11 -10.64 5.53
CA VAL A 126 6.92 -9.27 5.03
C VAL A 126 5.56 -9.12 4.34
N PRO A 127 4.95 -7.92 4.37
CA PRO A 127 3.67 -7.65 3.71
C PRO A 127 3.75 -7.69 2.18
N PHE A 128 2.64 -8.10 1.57
CA PHE A 128 2.44 -8.08 0.13
C PHE A 128 1.38 -7.03 -0.26
N PHE A 129 1.82 -5.95 -0.90
CA PHE A 129 0.99 -4.86 -1.39
C PHE A 129 0.47 -5.15 -2.80
N VAL A 130 -0.84 -5.11 -2.98
CA VAL A 130 -1.49 -5.43 -4.25
C VAL A 130 -2.34 -4.25 -4.68
N HIS A 131 -2.03 -3.66 -5.84
CA HIS A 131 -2.89 -2.66 -6.46
C HIS A 131 -4.30 -3.18 -6.65
N SER A 132 -5.31 -2.32 -6.49
CA SER A 132 -6.69 -2.73 -6.69
C SER A 132 -7.57 -1.66 -7.36
N GLY A 133 -8.73 -2.09 -7.86
CA GLY A 133 -9.82 -1.23 -8.32
C GLY A 133 -9.93 -1.04 -9.83
N HIS A 134 -9.09 -1.70 -10.63
CA HIS A 134 -9.08 -1.52 -12.09
C HIS A 134 -9.25 -2.86 -12.82
N GLU A 135 -10.37 -3.01 -13.53
CA GLU A 135 -10.61 -4.14 -14.42
C GLU A 135 -9.63 -4.16 -15.62
N PRO A 136 -9.37 -5.35 -16.20
CA PRO A 136 -9.78 -6.68 -15.74
C PRO A 136 -8.80 -7.30 -14.73
N PHE A 137 -7.75 -6.58 -14.35
CA PHE A 137 -6.53 -7.17 -13.80
C PHE A 137 -6.36 -7.05 -12.28
N SER A 138 -7.02 -6.10 -11.63
CA SER A 138 -6.77 -5.77 -10.21
C SER A 138 -8.07 -5.69 -9.39
N LEU A 139 -8.99 -6.63 -9.63
CA LEU A 139 -10.27 -6.62 -8.94
C LEU A 139 -10.15 -7.21 -7.52
N PRO A 140 -10.88 -6.68 -6.52
CA PRO A 140 -10.80 -7.17 -5.14
C PRO A 140 -11.08 -8.67 -4.96
N TRP A 141 -11.96 -9.25 -5.79
CA TRP A 141 -12.22 -10.70 -5.76
C TRP A 141 -10.98 -11.52 -6.15
N GLN A 142 -10.19 -11.07 -7.12
CA GLN A 142 -8.96 -11.74 -7.54
C GLN A 142 -7.95 -11.73 -6.38
N ILE A 143 -7.76 -10.57 -5.74
CA ILE A 143 -6.90 -10.46 -4.55
C ILE A 143 -7.39 -11.40 -3.43
N GLY A 144 -8.72 -11.54 -3.27
CA GLY A 144 -9.32 -12.51 -2.35
C GLY A 144 -8.99 -13.97 -2.68
N LEU A 145 -9.02 -14.36 -3.96
CA LEU A 145 -8.64 -15.71 -4.41
C LEU A 145 -7.15 -15.98 -4.16
N LEU A 146 -6.28 -15.00 -4.39
CA LEU A 146 -4.86 -15.11 -4.05
C LEU A 146 -4.68 -15.28 -2.52
N ALA A 147 -5.34 -14.45 -1.72
CA ALA A 147 -5.26 -14.50 -0.26
C ALA A 147 -5.83 -15.79 0.35
N GLU A 148 -6.81 -16.42 -0.31
CA GLU A 148 -7.34 -17.74 0.07
C GLU A 148 -6.30 -18.85 -0.11
N ARG A 149 -5.49 -18.79 -1.17
CA ARG A 149 -4.41 -19.76 -1.42
C ARG A 149 -3.22 -19.58 -0.45
N HIS A 150 -2.98 -18.35 -0.02
CA HIS A 150 -1.83 -17.96 0.84
C HIS A 150 -2.29 -17.37 2.18
N PRO A 151 -2.91 -18.18 3.06
CA PRO A 151 -3.56 -17.68 4.28
C PRO A 151 -2.59 -17.13 5.34
N LYS A 152 -1.28 -17.33 5.19
CA LYS A 152 -0.27 -16.80 6.12
C LYS A 152 0.35 -15.48 5.62
N CYS A 153 0.26 -15.20 4.33
CA CYS A 153 0.73 -13.95 3.74
C CYS A 153 -0.14 -12.79 4.20
N LYS A 154 0.51 -11.69 4.61
CA LYS A 154 -0.17 -10.44 5.00
C LYS A 154 -0.38 -9.56 3.77
N PHE A 155 -1.60 -9.52 3.25
CA PHE A 155 -1.93 -8.71 2.09
C PHE A 155 -2.37 -7.30 2.49
N VAL A 156 -1.86 -6.29 1.77
CA VAL A 156 -2.39 -4.92 1.78
C VAL A 156 -3.06 -4.67 0.43
N MET A 157 -4.39 -4.57 0.45
CA MET A 157 -5.17 -4.19 -0.72
C MET A 157 -5.12 -2.67 -0.86
N LEU A 158 -4.23 -2.20 -1.73
CA LEU A 158 -4.03 -0.78 -1.99
C LEU A 158 -5.28 -0.15 -2.58
N HIS A 159 -5.58 1.07 -2.16
CA HIS A 159 -6.72 1.87 -2.63
C HIS A 159 -8.11 1.31 -2.36
N MET A 160 -8.24 0.21 -1.60
CA MET A 160 -9.53 -0.35 -1.19
C MET A 160 -10.54 -0.51 -2.35
N GLY A 161 -10.11 -1.00 -3.51
CA GLY A 161 -10.95 -1.19 -4.69
C GLY A 161 -11.27 0.09 -5.49
N HIS A 162 -10.50 1.17 -5.26
CA HIS A 162 -10.48 2.51 -5.90
C HIS A 162 -11.65 2.91 -6.83
N GLY A 163 -12.29 4.04 -6.53
CA GLY A 163 -13.11 4.84 -7.45
C GLY A 163 -14.51 4.32 -7.78
N HIS A 164 -14.70 3.01 -7.90
CA HIS A 164 -15.98 2.41 -8.25
C HIS A 164 -16.66 1.77 -7.02
N GLY A 165 -17.85 2.24 -6.66
CA GLY A 165 -18.52 1.85 -5.40
C GLY A 165 -18.71 0.33 -5.21
N ILE A 166 -18.93 -0.41 -6.30
CA ILE A 166 -19.05 -1.89 -6.25
C ILE A 166 -17.72 -2.56 -5.88
N TYR A 167 -16.60 -2.04 -6.38
CA TYR A 167 -15.29 -2.61 -6.06
C TYR A 167 -14.85 -2.22 -4.66
N VAL A 168 -15.20 -1.02 -4.20
CA VAL A 168 -14.97 -0.59 -2.81
C VAL A 168 -15.79 -1.44 -1.82
N GLU A 169 -17.02 -1.80 -2.15
CA GLU A 169 -17.81 -2.76 -1.37
C GLU A 169 -17.22 -4.17 -1.42
N ALA A 170 -16.74 -4.61 -2.59
CA ALA A 170 -16.10 -5.90 -2.75
C ALA A 170 -14.82 -6.01 -1.91
N ALA A 171 -13.98 -4.98 -1.89
CA ALA A 171 -12.79 -4.88 -1.05
C ALA A 171 -13.11 -5.11 0.42
N GLN A 172 -14.15 -4.45 0.93
CA GLN A 172 -14.62 -4.64 2.31
C GLN A 172 -15.14 -6.07 2.55
N THR A 173 -15.93 -6.60 1.63
CA THR A 173 -16.51 -7.95 1.75
C THR A 173 -15.41 -9.01 1.79
N ILE A 174 -14.44 -8.90 0.89
CA ILE A 174 -13.29 -9.80 0.78
C ILE A 174 -12.38 -9.68 2.02
N ALA A 175 -12.04 -8.48 2.45
CA ALA A 175 -11.23 -8.27 3.66
C ALA A 175 -11.95 -8.69 4.94
N LYS A 176 -13.29 -8.70 4.97
CA LYS A 176 -14.06 -9.26 6.09
C LYS A 176 -13.97 -10.78 6.14
N ARG A 177 -14.03 -11.42 4.96
CA ARG A 177 -13.93 -12.89 4.78
C ARG A 177 -12.53 -13.41 5.10
N TYR A 178 -11.49 -12.80 4.54
CA TYR A 178 -10.11 -13.24 4.72
C TYR A 178 -9.38 -12.33 5.73
N LYS A 179 -8.95 -12.92 6.84
CA LYS A 179 -8.35 -12.17 7.97
C LYS A 179 -6.93 -11.68 7.69
N ASN A 180 -6.29 -12.24 6.68
CA ASN A 180 -4.95 -11.89 6.21
C ASN A 180 -4.94 -10.73 5.19
N ILE A 181 -6.04 -9.98 5.06
CA ILE A 181 -6.15 -8.79 4.21
C ILE A 181 -6.37 -7.55 5.07
N TRP A 182 -5.55 -6.53 4.83
CA TRP A 182 -5.67 -5.16 5.31
C TRP A 182 -6.03 -4.24 4.15
N LEU A 183 -6.79 -3.18 4.44
CA LEU A 183 -7.21 -2.19 3.46
C LEU A 183 -6.39 -0.91 3.63
N GLU A 184 -5.91 -0.36 2.52
CA GLU A 184 -5.23 0.93 2.46
C GLU A 184 -6.12 1.93 1.69
N THR A 185 -6.26 3.16 2.19
CA THR A 185 -7.34 4.07 1.79
C THR A 185 -7.05 5.00 0.63
N SER A 186 -5.79 5.13 0.20
CA SER A 186 -5.33 6.12 -0.78
C SER A 186 -6.18 6.09 -2.06
N GLY A 187 -6.60 7.26 -2.51
CA GLY A 187 -7.35 7.40 -3.75
C GLY A 187 -8.82 6.93 -3.67
N THR A 188 -9.26 6.25 -2.62
CA THR A 188 -10.69 6.02 -2.40
C THR A 188 -11.39 7.38 -2.22
N SER A 189 -12.30 7.72 -3.14
CA SER A 189 -12.99 9.01 -3.13
C SER A 189 -14.18 9.08 -2.17
N MET A 190 -14.64 7.93 -1.65
CA MET A 190 -15.87 7.82 -0.87
C MET A 190 -15.60 7.76 0.65
N THR A 191 -15.62 8.92 1.33
CA THR A 191 -15.55 9.01 2.81
C THR A 191 -16.52 8.06 3.53
N ALA A 192 -17.74 7.90 3.02
CA ALA A 192 -18.73 6.99 3.61
C ALA A 192 -18.24 5.53 3.60
N GLN A 193 -17.49 5.13 2.56
CA GLN A 193 -16.96 3.77 2.47
C GLN A 193 -15.71 3.57 3.32
N ILE A 194 -14.89 4.59 3.53
CA ILE A 194 -13.78 4.54 4.50
C ILE A 194 -14.34 4.29 5.91
N PHE A 195 -15.38 5.04 6.31
CA PHE A 195 -16.05 4.83 7.58
C PHE A 195 -16.69 3.42 7.69
N ASN A 196 -17.36 2.96 6.64
CA ASN A 196 -17.95 1.61 6.61
C ASN A 196 -16.88 0.53 6.72
N ALA A 197 -15.76 0.65 6.00
CA ALA A 197 -14.66 -0.30 6.05
C ALA A 197 -14.11 -0.41 7.47
N TYR A 198 -13.85 0.74 8.12
CA TYR A 198 -13.37 0.80 9.49
C TYR A 198 -14.30 0.08 10.47
N LYS A 199 -15.62 0.24 10.30
CA LYS A 199 -16.64 -0.40 11.14
C LYS A 199 -16.84 -1.89 10.83
N ASN A 200 -16.81 -2.27 9.55
CA ASN A 200 -17.27 -3.58 9.08
C ASN A 200 -16.15 -4.62 8.95
N VAL A 201 -14.94 -4.18 8.59
CA VAL A 201 -13.77 -5.05 8.39
C VAL A 201 -13.01 -5.25 9.69
N GLY A 202 -12.89 -4.19 10.49
CA GLY A 202 -12.16 -4.16 11.74
C GLY A 202 -11.41 -2.83 11.88
N ASN A 203 -11.45 -2.25 13.08
CA ASN A 203 -10.82 -0.97 13.38
C ASN A 203 -9.29 -1.03 13.37
N ASP A 204 -8.72 -2.23 13.28
CA ASP A 204 -7.31 -2.59 13.28
C ASP A 204 -6.76 -2.95 11.88
N ARG A 205 -7.63 -3.02 10.86
CA ARG A 205 -7.27 -3.49 9.50
C ARG A 205 -7.54 -2.50 8.37
N VAL A 206 -7.72 -1.23 8.70
CA VAL A 206 -7.82 -0.12 7.73
C VAL A 206 -6.72 0.87 8.03
N MET A 207 -5.89 1.19 7.03
CA MET A 207 -4.67 1.98 7.19
C MET A 207 -4.65 3.15 6.22
N PHE A 208 -4.05 4.25 6.65
CA PHE A 208 -3.81 5.43 5.84
C PHE A 208 -2.67 5.23 4.83
N GLY A 209 -2.82 5.82 3.66
CA GLY A 209 -1.75 6.06 2.71
C GLY A 209 -2.09 7.22 1.77
N LEU A 210 -1.07 7.74 1.09
CA LEU A 210 -1.17 8.93 0.26
C LEU A 210 -1.27 8.64 -1.22
N ASP A 211 -0.58 7.61 -1.69
CA ASP A 211 -0.23 7.37 -3.08
C ASP A 211 0.43 8.61 -3.72
N THR A 212 1.37 9.22 -2.99
CA THR A 212 2.16 10.33 -3.54
C THR A 212 2.94 9.84 -4.76
N PRO A 213 3.07 10.62 -5.84
CA PRO A 213 2.55 11.98 -6.03
C PRO A 213 1.24 12.04 -6.84
N PHE A 214 0.46 10.96 -6.90
CA PHE A 214 -0.81 10.91 -7.65
C PHE A 214 -1.93 11.70 -6.96
N HIS A 215 -1.96 11.72 -5.63
CA HIS A 215 -2.97 12.42 -4.85
C HIS A 215 -2.37 13.48 -3.93
N ALA A 216 -3.08 14.59 -3.77
CA ALA A 216 -2.71 15.65 -2.84
C ALA A 216 -2.91 15.16 -1.39
N PRO A 217 -1.91 15.26 -0.51
CA PRO A 217 -2.04 14.77 0.86
C PRO A 217 -3.18 15.41 1.65
N GLU A 218 -3.47 16.68 1.42
CA GLU A 218 -4.60 17.38 2.02
C GLU A 218 -5.93 16.66 1.72
N VAL A 219 -6.08 16.13 0.50
CA VAL A 219 -7.30 15.41 0.09
C VAL A 219 -7.40 14.06 0.79
N GLU A 220 -6.32 13.27 0.81
CA GLU A 220 -6.31 11.96 1.48
C GLU A 220 -6.55 12.08 2.99
N ILE A 221 -5.93 13.07 3.63
CA ILE A 221 -6.12 13.35 5.06
C ILE A 221 -7.54 13.85 5.32
N GLN A 222 -8.05 14.80 4.53
CA GLN A 222 -9.38 15.37 4.73
C GLN A 222 -10.49 14.33 4.56
N LYS A 223 -10.36 13.37 3.64
CA LYS A 223 -11.33 12.28 3.46
C LYS A 223 -11.51 11.47 4.74
N ILE A 224 -10.42 11.17 5.45
CA ILE A 224 -10.47 10.48 6.74
C ILE A 224 -11.04 11.39 7.83
N LEU A 225 -10.55 12.64 7.96
CA LEU A 225 -11.05 13.60 8.96
C LEU A 225 -12.53 13.96 8.80
N SER A 226 -13.12 13.67 7.63
CA SER A 226 -14.54 13.85 7.34
C SER A 226 -15.40 12.65 7.76
N CYS A 227 -14.79 11.54 8.19
CA CYS A 227 -15.51 10.39 8.74
C CYS A 227 -16.04 10.73 10.15
N PRO A 228 -17.23 10.24 10.56
CA PRO A 228 -17.74 10.46 11.91
C PRO A 228 -17.06 9.53 12.94
N LEU A 229 -15.76 9.70 13.14
CA LEU A 229 -14.90 8.90 14.01
C LEU A 229 -14.60 9.62 15.33
N LYS A 230 -14.24 8.85 16.36
CA LYS A 230 -13.68 9.40 17.60
C LYS A 230 -12.20 9.71 17.40
N GLU A 231 -11.64 10.59 18.23
CA GLU A 231 -10.23 10.99 18.17
C GLU A 231 -9.26 9.80 18.14
N LYS A 232 -9.45 8.83 19.05
CA LYS A 232 -8.67 7.59 19.08
C LYS A 232 -8.75 6.79 17.77
N ASP A 233 -9.88 6.83 17.07
CA ASP A 233 -10.05 6.09 15.82
C ASP A 233 -9.29 6.77 14.66
N TYR A 234 -9.13 8.11 14.69
CA TYR A 234 -8.23 8.81 13.78
C TYR A 234 -6.78 8.40 14.03
N GLU A 235 -6.32 8.39 15.28
CA GLU A 235 -4.97 7.90 15.63
C GLU A 235 -4.74 6.45 15.15
N ASN A 236 -5.77 5.61 15.21
CA ASN A 236 -5.69 4.25 14.73
C ASN A 236 -5.49 4.17 13.22
N ILE A 237 -6.35 4.82 12.43
CA ILE A 237 -6.24 4.78 10.96
C ILE A 237 -4.93 5.41 10.49
N PHE A 238 -4.57 6.57 11.05
CA PHE A 238 -3.37 7.29 10.64
C PHE A 238 -2.07 6.60 11.07
N TYR A 239 -2.05 5.93 12.23
CA TYR A 239 -0.79 5.48 12.82
C TYR A 239 -0.85 4.09 13.45
N ASN A 240 -1.70 3.86 14.46
CA ASN A 240 -1.57 2.65 15.30
C ASN A 240 -1.79 1.36 14.50
N ASN A 241 -2.66 1.37 13.50
CA ASN A 241 -2.94 0.19 12.69
C ASN A 241 -1.72 -0.21 11.85
N ALA A 242 -1.14 0.75 11.13
CA ALA A 242 0.09 0.57 10.37
C ALA A 242 1.25 0.14 11.29
N LYS A 243 1.38 0.77 12.46
CA LYS A 243 2.41 0.44 13.44
C LYS A 243 2.30 -1.00 13.94
N ASN A 244 1.10 -1.43 14.31
CA ASN A 244 0.84 -2.79 14.79
C ASN A 244 1.02 -3.82 13.68
N PHE A 245 0.62 -3.48 12.45
CA PHE A 245 0.75 -4.34 11.27
C PHE A 245 2.22 -4.60 10.88
N LEU A 246 3.02 -3.53 10.83
CA LEU A 246 4.44 -3.59 10.46
C LEU A 246 5.30 -4.17 11.60
N GLY A 247 4.98 -3.87 12.86
CA GLY A 247 5.66 -4.44 14.02
C GLY A 247 7.18 -4.21 13.97
N SER A 248 7.97 -5.30 14.07
CA SER A 248 9.43 -5.25 14.00
C SER A 248 9.99 -4.78 12.65
N LEU A 249 9.16 -4.66 11.60
CA LEU A 249 9.56 -4.03 10.34
C LEU A 249 9.75 -2.52 10.48
N LEU A 250 9.41 -1.91 11.62
CA LEU A 250 9.67 -0.49 11.85
C LEU A 250 11.05 -0.19 12.45
N ASP A 251 11.68 -1.21 13.03
CA ASP A 251 13.03 -1.17 13.61
C ASP A 251 14.10 -1.11 12.51
#